data_AF-A0A7C2SPM3-F1
#
_entry.id   AF-A0A7C2SPM3-F1
#
_cell.length_a   1.000
_cell.length_b   1.000
_cell.length_c   1.000
_cell.angle_alpha   90.00
_cell.angle_beta   90.00
_cell.angle_gamma   90.00
#
_symmetry.space_group_name_H-M   'P 1'
#
loop_
_entity.id
_entity.type
_entity.pdbx_description
1 polymer ?
#
loop_
_entity_poly.entity_id
_entity_poly.type
_entity_poly.pdbx_seq_one_letter_code
_entity_poly.pdbx_strand_id
1 'polypeptide(L)'
;MERRALLAVLLSVVAVVVWYSLFPPKPPVPPELSQPGPTPTAAAEGTVPAEAAALPVAAEAVVGEREEQVVLGDEEFRVVVSNRGGVVVSLQLGGFRDEKGNPQELVGAGIPALALVPDGPWNRELYRVERDGNRVSLRWADGQGHLVEKRLWVEGPYRLRVEGKA
;
A
#
# COMPACT_ATOMS: atom_id res chain seq x y z
N MET A 1 -21.02 49.83 4.84
CA MET A 1 -20.48 48.44 4.90
C MET A 1 -19.93 47.95 3.56
N GLU A 2 -20.26 48.59 2.43
CA GLU A 2 -19.95 48.10 1.07
C GLU A 2 -18.47 48.18 0.67
N ARG A 3 -17.74 49.22 1.09
CA ARG A 3 -16.32 49.41 0.69
C ARG A 3 -15.39 48.30 1.18
N ARG A 4 -15.68 47.72 2.35
CA ARG A 4 -14.93 46.59 2.92
C ARG A 4 -15.24 45.29 2.18
N ALA A 5 -16.51 45.09 1.78
CA ALA A 5 -16.91 43.94 0.98
C ALA A 5 -16.28 43.97 -0.42
N LEU A 6 -16.27 45.14 -1.07
CA LEU A 6 -15.62 45.32 -2.38
C LEU A 6 -14.11 45.04 -2.32
N LEU A 7 -13.42 45.48 -1.27
CA LEU A 7 -12.01 45.17 -1.06
C LEU A 7 -11.75 43.67 -0.84
N ALA A 8 -12.62 42.99 -0.10
CA ALA A 8 -12.49 41.55 0.12
C ALA A 8 -12.67 40.76 -1.17
N VAL A 9 -13.65 41.14 -2.00
CA VAL A 9 -13.87 40.51 -3.32
C VAL A 9 -12.66 40.74 -4.23
N LEU A 10 -12.14 41.97 -4.29
CA LEU A 10 -10.96 42.30 -5.09
C LEU A 10 -9.74 41.46 -4.64
N LEU A 11 -9.50 41.38 -3.33
CA LEU A 11 -8.41 40.58 -2.76
C LEU A 11 -8.56 39.08 -3.06
N SER A 12 -9.79 38.57 -3.01
CA SER A 12 -10.07 37.17 -3.35
C SER A 12 -9.74 36.86 -4.81
N VAL A 13 -10.06 37.76 -5.74
CA VAL A 13 -9.73 37.56 -7.17
C VAL A 13 -8.21 37.58 -7.36
N VAL A 14 -7.51 38.53 -6.73
CA VAL A 14 -6.04 38.61 -6.82
C VAL A 14 -5.37 37.33 -6.29
N ALA A 15 -5.85 36.79 -5.16
CA ALA A 15 -5.31 35.56 -4.60
C ALA A 15 -5.45 34.37 -5.55
N VAL A 16 -6.61 34.21 -6.19
CA VAL A 16 -6.86 33.13 -7.15
C VAL A 16 -5.98 33.27 -8.39
N VAL A 17 -5.81 34.49 -8.91
CA VAL A 17 -4.96 34.76 -10.08
C VAL A 17 -3.49 34.43 -9.78
N VAL A 18 -2.99 34.86 -8.62
CA VAL A 18 -1.61 34.56 -8.20
C VAL A 18 -1.42 33.05 -8.02
N TRP A 19 -2.40 32.36 -7.45
CA TRP A 19 -2.33 30.91 -7.26
C TRP A 19 -2.22 30.14 -8.56
N TYR A 20 -3.12 30.39 -9.53
CA TYR A 20 -3.08 29.71 -10.83
C TYR A 20 -1.87 30.10 -11.67
N SER A 21 -1.32 31.32 -11.49
CA SER A 21 -0.09 31.75 -12.16
C SER A 21 1.14 31.03 -11.63
N LEU A 22 1.19 30.70 -10.34
CA LEU A 22 2.33 30.00 -9.73
C LEU A 22 2.21 28.47 -9.84
N PHE A 23 0.98 27.95 -9.89
CA PHE A 23 0.69 26.52 -9.93
C PHE A 23 -0.21 26.12 -11.11
N PRO A 24 0.28 26.19 -12.36
CA PRO A 24 -0.49 25.76 -13.51
C PRO A 24 -0.78 24.24 -13.44
N PRO A 25 -2.02 23.80 -13.75
CA PRO A 25 -2.36 22.38 -13.73
C PRO A 25 -1.57 21.61 -14.79
N LYS A 26 -1.03 20.45 -14.41
CA LYS A 26 -0.24 19.60 -15.31
C LYS A 26 -1.14 18.99 -16.40
N PRO A 27 -0.73 19.03 -17.68
CA PRO A 27 -1.54 18.44 -18.75
C PRO A 27 -1.70 16.92 -18.55
N PRO A 28 -2.88 16.36 -18.92
CA PRO A 28 -3.13 14.93 -18.83
C PRO A 28 -2.22 14.17 -19.79
N VAL A 29 -1.60 13.10 -19.30
CA VAL A 29 -0.73 12.22 -20.09
C VAL A 29 -1.61 11.18 -20.79
N PRO A 30 -1.54 11.02 -22.13
CA PRO A 30 -2.24 9.96 -22.85
C PRO A 30 -1.76 8.57 -22.43
N PRO A 31 -2.64 7.55 -22.41
CA PRO A 31 -2.22 6.17 -22.15
C PRO A 31 -1.40 5.60 -23.33
N GLU A 32 -0.23 5.03 -23.02
CA GLU A 32 0.55 4.23 -23.97
C GLU A 32 -0.12 2.86 -24.18
N LEU A 33 -0.37 2.52 -25.44
CA LEU A 33 -0.86 1.22 -25.88
C LEU A 33 0.29 0.20 -25.87
N SER A 34 0.19 -0.84 -25.04
CA SER A 34 1.11 -1.98 -25.06
C SER A 34 0.88 -2.84 -26.31
N GLN A 35 1.96 -3.08 -27.05
CA GLN A 35 2.00 -3.92 -28.25
C GLN A 35 2.22 -5.40 -27.86
N PRO A 36 1.50 -6.37 -28.45
CA PRO A 36 1.65 -7.78 -28.10
C PRO A 36 2.91 -8.40 -28.74
N GLY A 37 3.72 -9.06 -27.90
CA GLY A 37 4.88 -9.86 -28.32
C GLY A 37 4.51 -11.26 -28.84
N PRO A 38 5.42 -11.91 -29.60
CA PRO A 38 5.10 -13.06 -30.44
C PRO A 38 4.94 -14.39 -29.69
N THR A 39 4.05 -15.21 -30.24
CA THR A 39 3.75 -16.60 -29.91
C THR A 39 4.94 -17.53 -30.14
N PRO A 40 5.27 -18.43 -29.20
CA PRO A 40 6.07 -19.61 -29.51
C PRO A 40 5.19 -20.76 -30.00
N THR A 41 5.49 -21.23 -31.21
CA THR A 41 5.07 -22.51 -31.77
C THR A 41 5.46 -23.67 -30.85
N ALA A 42 4.49 -24.50 -30.47
CA ALA A 42 4.72 -25.80 -29.84
C ALA A 42 4.28 -26.90 -30.81
N ALA A 43 5.23 -27.74 -31.21
CA ALA A 43 4.97 -29.06 -31.77
C ALA A 43 6.10 -30.00 -31.34
N ALA A 44 5.79 -30.93 -30.43
CA ALA A 44 6.29 -32.29 -30.42
C ALA A 44 5.62 -33.04 -29.25
N GLU A 45 4.77 -34.01 -29.61
CA GLU A 45 4.32 -35.09 -28.74
C GLU A 45 5.52 -35.90 -28.24
N GLY A 46 5.47 -36.36 -26.99
CA GLY A 46 6.51 -37.23 -26.47
C GLY A 46 6.42 -37.53 -24.99
N THR A 47 5.60 -38.53 -24.66
CA THR A 47 5.75 -39.43 -23.49
C THR A 47 5.34 -38.87 -22.13
N VAL A 48 4.21 -39.37 -21.63
CA VAL A 48 3.81 -39.33 -20.22
C VAL A 48 4.69 -40.32 -19.44
N PRO A 49 5.30 -39.91 -18.32
CA PRO A 49 5.48 -40.80 -17.18
C PRO A 49 4.53 -40.37 -16.05
N ALA A 50 4.00 -41.39 -15.41
CA ALA A 50 3.07 -41.38 -14.29
C ALA A 50 3.21 -40.20 -13.33
N GLU A 51 2.05 -39.64 -13.00
CA GLU A 51 1.73 -38.86 -11.82
C GLU A 51 2.33 -39.50 -10.57
N ALA A 52 3.55 -39.06 -10.22
CA ALA A 52 4.02 -39.10 -8.86
C ALA A 52 3.30 -37.96 -8.15
N ALA A 53 2.28 -38.30 -7.36
CA ALA A 53 1.68 -37.38 -6.40
C ALA A 53 2.82 -36.76 -5.59
N ALA A 54 3.15 -35.50 -5.90
CA ALA A 54 4.01 -34.71 -5.06
C ALA A 54 3.28 -34.60 -3.73
N LEU A 55 3.78 -35.33 -2.73
CA LEU A 55 3.45 -35.07 -1.33
C LEU A 55 3.56 -33.56 -1.14
N PRO A 56 2.55 -32.89 -0.55
CA PRO A 56 2.64 -31.45 -0.32
C PRO A 56 3.92 -31.24 0.48
N VAL A 57 4.89 -30.58 -0.13
CA VAL A 57 6.11 -30.15 0.55
C VAL A 57 5.60 -29.30 1.69
N ALA A 58 5.68 -29.81 2.92
CA ALA A 58 5.30 -29.06 4.10
C ALA A 58 6.07 -27.75 4.03
N ALA A 59 5.36 -26.65 3.80
CA ALA A 59 5.97 -25.34 3.71
C ALA A 59 6.74 -25.12 5.01
N GLU A 60 8.03 -24.83 4.94
CA GLU A 60 8.86 -24.61 6.12
C GLU A 60 8.21 -23.51 6.99
N ALA A 61 8.24 -23.69 8.32
CA ALA A 61 7.62 -22.73 9.22
C ALA A 61 8.35 -21.37 9.13
N VAL A 62 7.60 -20.31 8.83
CA VAL A 62 8.13 -18.94 8.72
C VAL A 62 7.42 -18.10 9.77
N VAL A 63 8.17 -17.67 10.78
CA VAL A 63 7.68 -16.77 11.83
C VAL A 63 8.70 -15.66 12.04
N GLY A 64 8.22 -14.47 12.38
CA GLY A 64 9.07 -13.34 12.77
C GLY A 64 9.73 -13.57 14.13
N GLU A 65 10.91 -12.99 14.34
CA GLU A 65 11.69 -13.19 15.57
C GLU A 65 11.23 -12.29 16.72
N ARG A 66 10.76 -11.08 16.39
CA ARG A 66 10.30 -10.08 17.35
C ARG A 66 9.23 -9.19 16.75
N GLU A 67 8.50 -8.51 17.62
CA GLU A 67 7.57 -7.47 17.20
C GLU A 67 8.34 -6.23 16.73
N GLU A 68 7.94 -5.72 15.57
CA GLU A 68 8.46 -4.51 14.97
C GLU A 68 7.37 -3.79 14.17
N GLN A 69 7.61 -2.49 13.92
CA GLN A 69 6.77 -1.68 13.05
C GLN A 69 7.58 -1.26 11.83
N VAL A 70 6.92 -1.25 10.68
CA VAL A 70 7.50 -0.88 9.40
C VAL A 70 6.80 0.38 8.90
N VAL A 71 7.59 1.41 8.61
CA VAL A 71 7.10 2.66 8.05
C VAL A 71 7.23 2.60 6.53
N LEU A 72 6.14 2.89 5.83
CA LEU A 72 6.06 3.01 4.38
C LEU A 72 5.67 4.44 4.01
N GLY A 73 6.18 4.93 2.87
CA GLY A 73 5.89 6.26 2.36
C GLY A 73 6.76 7.36 2.98
N ASP A 74 6.22 8.58 3.00
CA ASP A 74 6.92 9.80 3.36
C ASP A 74 6.07 10.71 4.28
N GLU A 75 6.41 12.00 4.40
CA GLU A 75 5.65 12.94 5.24
C GLU A 75 4.27 13.28 4.66
N GLU A 76 4.08 13.18 3.35
CA GLU A 76 2.78 13.45 2.71
C GLU A 76 1.84 12.26 2.85
N PHE A 77 2.35 11.04 2.75
CA PHE A 77 1.58 9.83 3.00
C PHE A 77 2.40 8.81 3.80
N ARG A 78 2.13 8.73 5.11
CA ARG A 78 2.84 7.85 6.03
C ARG A 78 1.95 6.70 6.45
N VAL A 79 2.41 5.47 6.25
CA VAL A 79 1.73 4.25 6.71
C VAL A 79 2.65 3.51 7.65
N VAL A 80 2.15 3.14 8.83
CA VAL A 80 2.89 2.29 9.78
C VAL A 80 2.18 0.96 9.91
N VAL A 81 2.93 -0.12 9.64
CA VAL A 81 2.43 -1.49 9.67
C VAL A 81 3.10 -2.25 10.80
N SER A 82 2.30 -2.92 11.64
CA SER A 82 2.84 -3.86 12.62
C SER A 82 3.05 -5.22 11.98
N ASN A 83 4.21 -5.83 12.21
CA ASN A 83 4.45 -7.21 11.78
C ASN A 83 3.65 -8.22 12.61
N ARG A 84 3.12 -7.83 13.78
CA ARG A 84 2.11 -8.58 14.51
C ARG A 84 0.77 -8.39 13.81
N GLY A 85 0.29 -9.44 13.18
CA GLY A 85 -0.96 -9.47 12.42
C GLY A 85 -0.88 -8.88 11.01
N GLY A 86 0.20 -8.18 10.67
CA GLY A 86 0.33 -7.51 9.37
C GLY A 86 -0.77 -6.49 9.16
N VAL A 87 -1.00 -5.64 10.17
CA VAL A 87 -2.07 -4.63 10.21
C VAL A 87 -1.49 -3.22 10.19
N VAL A 88 -2.23 -2.28 9.60
CA VAL A 88 -1.88 -0.86 9.62
C VAL A 88 -2.29 -0.27 10.97
N VAL A 89 -1.33 0.25 11.71
CA VAL A 89 -1.53 0.85 13.04
C VAL A 89 -1.50 2.38 13.01
N SER A 90 -0.92 2.97 11.96
CA SER A 90 -1.00 4.41 11.70
C SER A 90 -1.10 4.72 10.21
N LEU A 91 -1.91 5.71 9.85
CA LEU A 91 -2.11 6.20 8.49
C LEU A 91 -2.30 7.72 8.52
N GLN A 92 -1.29 8.46 8.09
CA GLN A 92 -1.28 9.92 8.09
C GLN A 92 -1.30 10.51 6.68
N LEU A 93 -2.09 11.57 6.51
CA LEU A 93 -2.16 12.37 5.30
C LEU A 93 -1.58 13.77 5.58
N GLY A 94 -0.32 13.97 5.20
CA GLY A 94 0.43 15.21 5.41
C GLY A 94 -0.07 16.41 4.62
N GLY A 95 -0.87 16.22 3.56
CA GLY A 95 -1.55 17.31 2.85
C GLY A 95 -2.82 17.84 3.50
N PHE A 96 -3.31 17.16 4.54
CA PHE A 96 -4.58 17.47 5.19
C PHE A 96 -4.36 17.84 6.66
N ARG A 97 -5.21 18.70 7.19
CA ARG A 97 -5.09 19.23 8.56
C ARG A 97 -6.33 18.87 9.36
N ASP A 98 -6.13 18.40 10.58
CA ASP A 98 -7.21 18.21 11.56
C ASP A 98 -7.66 19.57 12.14
N GLU A 99 -8.64 19.54 13.05
CA GLU A 99 -9.16 20.73 13.74
C GLU A 99 -8.10 21.47 14.56
N LYS A 100 -6.99 20.80 14.90
CA LYS A 100 -5.87 21.33 15.68
C LYS A 100 -4.70 21.78 14.80
N GLY A 101 -4.80 21.63 13.48
CA GLY A 101 -3.74 21.95 12.53
C GLY A 101 -2.64 20.90 12.40
N ASN A 102 -2.80 19.69 12.94
CA ASN A 102 -1.87 18.57 12.75
C ASN A 102 -2.16 17.84 11.43
N PRO A 103 -1.20 17.07 10.88
CA PRO A 103 -1.48 16.13 9.79
C PRO A 103 -2.70 15.25 10.11
N GLN A 104 -3.57 15.06 9.12
CA GLN A 104 -4.77 14.24 9.32
C GLN A 104 -4.39 12.78 9.54
N GLU A 105 -4.65 12.27 10.74
CA GLU A 105 -4.54 10.84 11.06
C GLU A 105 -5.87 10.15 10.75
N LEU A 106 -5.84 9.08 9.95
CA LEU A 106 -7.02 8.26 9.62
C LEU A 106 -7.08 6.96 10.42
N VAL A 107 -5.92 6.41 10.76
CA VAL A 107 -5.75 5.22 11.61
C VAL A 107 -4.69 5.61 12.61
N GLY A 108 -4.91 5.42 13.91
CA GLY A 108 -3.98 5.86 14.93
C GLY A 108 -4.52 5.57 16.32
N ALA A 109 -4.05 6.29 17.34
CA ALA A 109 -4.49 6.07 18.71
C ALA A 109 -6.01 6.21 18.87
N GLY A 110 -6.65 5.21 19.46
CA GLY A 110 -8.11 5.17 19.65
C GLY A 110 -8.92 4.73 18.43
N ILE A 111 -8.26 4.51 17.28
CA ILE A 111 -8.87 3.94 16.07
C ILE A 111 -8.39 2.49 15.94
N PRO A 112 -9.29 1.51 15.72
CA PRO A 112 -8.88 0.13 15.48
C PRO A 112 -7.86 0.04 14.35
N ALA A 113 -6.86 -0.83 14.51
CA ALA A 113 -5.89 -1.10 13.45
C ALA A 113 -6.61 -1.61 12.21
N LEU A 114 -6.20 -1.12 11.04
CA LEU A 114 -6.78 -1.51 9.77
C LEU A 114 -6.19 -2.84 9.32
N ALA A 115 -7.02 -3.89 9.35
CA ALA A 115 -6.66 -5.21 8.86
C ALA A 115 -6.46 -5.20 7.34
N LEU A 116 -5.51 -6.01 6.90
CA LEU A 116 -5.18 -6.17 5.49
C LEU A 116 -5.55 -7.58 5.05
N VAL A 117 -6.21 -7.67 3.89
CA VAL A 117 -6.61 -8.94 3.29
C VAL A 117 -5.39 -9.82 2.93
N PRO A 118 -5.54 -11.15 2.95
CA PRO A 118 -6.74 -11.89 3.34
C PRO A 118 -6.97 -11.90 4.86
N ASP A 119 -8.24 -11.75 5.27
CA ASP A 119 -8.61 -11.87 6.68
C ASP A 119 -8.59 -13.33 7.13
N GLY A 120 -8.15 -13.56 8.38
CA GLY A 120 -8.13 -14.90 8.96
C GLY A 120 -7.46 -14.97 10.32
N PRO A 121 -7.32 -16.18 10.90
CA PRO A 121 -6.72 -16.35 12.23
C PRO A 121 -5.26 -15.86 12.28
N TRP A 122 -4.57 -15.88 11.15
CA TRP A 122 -3.21 -15.36 10.94
C TRP A 122 -3.06 -13.84 11.12
N ASN A 123 -4.15 -13.09 11.30
CA ASN A 123 -4.08 -11.66 11.67
C ASN A 123 -3.64 -11.42 13.14
N ARG A 124 -3.28 -12.46 13.89
CA ARG A 124 -2.67 -12.38 15.23
C ARG A 124 -1.22 -12.86 15.27
N GLU A 125 -0.74 -13.38 14.15
CA GLU A 125 0.55 -14.06 14.08
C GLU A 125 1.69 -13.08 13.91
N LEU A 126 2.91 -13.55 14.19
CA LEU A 126 4.11 -12.75 14.03
C LEU A 126 4.72 -12.99 12.66
N TYR A 127 4.58 -12.03 11.76
CA TYR A 127 5.10 -12.13 10.41
C TYR A 127 6.60 -11.83 10.38
N ARG A 128 7.33 -12.59 9.57
CA ARG A 128 8.68 -12.25 9.16
C ARG A 128 8.62 -11.07 8.18
N VAL A 129 9.42 -10.05 8.45
CA VAL A 129 9.50 -8.85 7.61
C VAL A 129 10.69 -8.97 6.67
N GLU A 130 10.43 -8.85 5.38
CA GLU A 130 11.44 -8.73 4.34
C GLU A 130 11.26 -7.39 3.63
N ARG A 131 12.37 -6.69 3.38
CA ARG A 131 12.39 -5.35 2.78
C ARG A 131 13.15 -5.42 1.45
N ASP A 132 12.51 -4.96 0.38
CA ASP A 132 13.09 -4.90 -0.96
C ASP A 132 12.76 -3.54 -1.58
N GLY A 133 13.71 -2.60 -1.50
CA GLY A 133 13.51 -1.21 -1.92
C GLY A 133 12.36 -0.54 -1.16
N ASN A 134 11.31 -0.14 -1.88
CA ASN A 134 10.10 0.48 -1.31
C ASN A 134 9.01 -0.54 -0.94
N ARG A 135 9.27 -1.84 -1.16
CA ARG A 135 8.32 -2.93 -0.93
C ARG A 135 8.66 -3.65 0.37
N VAL A 136 7.61 -3.99 1.10
CA VAL A 136 7.67 -4.77 2.34
C VAL A 136 6.86 -6.03 2.14
N SER A 137 7.48 -7.18 2.39
CA SER A 137 6.83 -8.48 2.39
C SER A 137 6.70 -8.97 3.84
N LEU A 138 5.49 -9.34 4.22
CA LEU A 138 5.16 -9.97 5.48
C LEU A 138 4.81 -11.41 5.20
N ARG A 139 5.65 -12.34 5.68
CA ARG A 139 5.48 -13.77 5.45
C ARG A 139 5.25 -14.49 6.76
N TRP A 140 4.26 -15.37 6.77
CA TRP A 140 3.99 -16.27 7.88
C TRP A 140 3.64 -17.65 7.33
N ALA A 141 4.16 -18.70 7.96
CA ALA A 141 3.77 -20.08 7.67
C ALA A 141 3.89 -20.92 8.95
N ASP A 142 2.94 -21.83 9.18
CA ASP A 142 2.89 -22.64 10.40
C ASP A 142 3.60 -23.99 10.31
N GLY A 143 4.15 -24.36 9.14
CA GLY A 143 4.71 -25.70 8.95
C GLY A 143 3.67 -26.80 8.70
N GLN A 144 2.38 -26.46 8.77
CA GLN A 144 1.22 -27.37 8.65
C GLN A 144 0.44 -27.14 7.36
N GLY A 145 0.92 -26.25 6.49
CA GLY A 145 0.35 -25.96 5.18
C GLY A 145 -0.40 -24.63 5.09
N HIS A 146 -0.59 -23.91 6.19
CA HIS A 146 -1.06 -22.52 6.12
C HIS A 146 0.13 -21.59 5.87
N LEU A 147 0.02 -20.80 4.82
CA LEU A 147 1.02 -19.80 4.46
C LEU A 147 0.32 -18.53 4.06
N VAL A 148 0.73 -17.42 4.66
CA VAL A 148 0.22 -16.10 4.33
C VAL A 148 1.36 -15.19 3.95
N GLU A 149 1.19 -14.51 2.81
CA GLU A 149 2.11 -13.52 2.31
C GLU A 149 1.35 -12.24 1.99
N LYS A 150 1.75 -11.13 2.63
CA LYS A 150 1.25 -9.78 2.35
C LYS A 150 2.39 -8.93 1.82
N ARG A 151 2.23 -8.37 0.62
CA ARG A 151 3.21 -7.47 0.00
C ARG A 151 2.63 -6.07 -0.07
N LEU A 152 3.37 -5.11 0.46
CA LEU A 152 2.93 -3.73 0.65
C LEU A 152 3.92 -2.74 0.08
N TRP A 153 3.43 -1.69 -0.58
CA TRP A 153 4.24 -0.54 -1.00
C TRP A 153 3.35 0.67 -1.22
N VAL A 154 3.96 1.86 -1.18
CA VAL A 154 3.29 3.11 -1.55
C VAL A 154 3.49 3.37 -3.04
N GLU A 155 2.40 3.69 -3.75
CA GLU A 155 2.38 3.91 -5.19
C GLU A 155 1.78 5.29 -5.52
N GLY A 156 2.63 6.32 -5.56
CA GLY A 156 2.18 7.69 -5.75
C GLY A 156 1.49 8.27 -4.51
N PRO A 157 0.76 9.40 -4.64
CA PRO A 157 0.19 10.09 -3.49
C PRO A 157 -1.02 9.33 -2.93
N TYR A 158 -1.03 9.14 -1.61
CA TYR A 158 -2.16 8.59 -0.86
C TYR A 158 -2.64 7.19 -1.29
N ARG A 159 -1.74 6.36 -1.83
CA ARG A 159 -2.06 4.98 -2.23
C ARG A 159 -1.14 3.98 -1.55
N LEU A 160 -1.73 3.14 -0.72
CA LEU A 160 -1.11 1.92 -0.23
C LEU A 160 -1.58 0.76 -1.10
N ARG A 161 -0.65 0.12 -1.80
CA ARG A 161 -0.92 -1.10 -2.55
C ARG A 161 -0.65 -2.31 -1.67
N VAL A 162 -1.58 -3.25 -1.70
CA VAL A 162 -1.52 -4.48 -0.90
C VAL A 162 -1.84 -5.66 -1.81
N GLU A 163 -0.94 -6.62 -1.85
CA GLU A 163 -1.18 -7.92 -2.48
C GLU A 163 -1.10 -9.00 -1.42
N GLY A 164 -2.16 -9.80 -1.31
CA GLY A 164 -2.27 -10.86 -0.32
C GLY A 164 -2.40 -12.22 -0.99
N LYS A 165 -1.75 -13.23 -0.42
CA LYS A 165 -1.94 -14.65 -0.72
C LYS A 165 -2.08 -15.41 0.61
N ALA A 166 -3.09 -16.26 0.71
CA ALA A 166 -3.28 -17.21 1.80
C ALA A 166 -3.79 -18.54 1.24
#